data_AF-A0A8E2E8B3-F1
#
_entry.id   AF-A0A8E2E8B3-F1
#
_cell.length_a   1.000
_cell.length_b   1.000
_cell.length_c   1.000
_cell.angle_alpha   90.00
_cell.angle_beta   90.00
_cell.angle_gamma   90.00
#
_symmetry.space_group_name_H-M   'P 1'
#
loop_
_entity.id
_entity.type
_entity.pdbx_description
1 polymer ?
#
loop_
_entity_poly.entity_id
_entity_poly.type
_entity_poly.pdbx_seq_one_letter_code
_entity_poly.pdbx_strand_id
1 'polypeptide(L)'
;MTSHQGLPMTHRALVLTSTSQPPEVKTILTPQPGCGSAIVRGEAANIISYSKDMYNGTRNYPFPMPLVIGTSGLGRVAAIGPDAVLLKPGQLVFIDCFVRGRDDPNAAFLLSIHESHTKRSKKLMRGQWKDASYAEYAKIPL
;
A
#
# COMPACT_ATOMS: atom_id res chain seq x y z
N MET A 1 -24.89 19.15 3.34
CA MET A 1 -23.96 18.92 4.48
C MET A 1 -23.48 17.47 4.41
N THR A 2 -22.43 17.21 3.63
CA THR A 2 -21.85 15.85 3.52
C THR A 2 -20.94 15.63 4.71
N SER A 3 -21.32 14.70 5.58
CA SER A 3 -20.53 14.28 6.73
C SER A 3 -19.15 13.79 6.26
N HIS A 4 -18.09 14.52 6.59
CA HIS A 4 -16.74 13.97 6.58
C HIS A 4 -16.66 12.92 7.69
N GLN A 5 -17.04 11.69 7.36
CA GLN A 5 -16.90 10.56 8.26
C GLN A 5 -15.40 10.26 8.36
N GLY A 6 -14.83 10.51 9.53
CA GLY A 6 -13.42 10.24 9.81
C GLY A 6 -13.06 8.79 9.53
N LEU A 7 -11.77 8.54 9.30
CA LEU A 7 -11.26 7.19 9.10
C LEU A 7 -11.63 6.29 10.30
N PRO A 8 -12.09 5.05 10.08
CA PRO A 8 -12.34 4.12 11.18
C PRO A 8 -11.03 3.84 11.92
N MET A 9 -11.09 3.57 13.23
CA MET A 9 -9.88 3.29 14.03
C MET A 9 -9.10 2.07 13.50
N THR A 10 -9.83 1.06 13.04
CA THR A 10 -9.29 -0.18 12.48
C THR A 10 -10.00 -0.56 11.19
N HIS A 11 -9.36 -1.44 10.43
CA HIS A 11 -9.91 -2.00 9.20
C HIS A 11 -9.33 -3.39 8.92
N ARG A 12 -9.91 -4.12 7.97
CA ARG A 12 -9.42 -5.45 7.56
C ARG A 12 -8.40 -5.34 6.43
N ALA A 13 -7.33 -6.12 6.53
CA ALA A 13 -6.29 -6.24 5.53
C ALA A 13 -5.78 -7.68 5.41
N LEU A 14 -5.32 -8.07 4.23
CA LEU A 14 -4.69 -9.36 3.97
C LEU A 14 -3.19 -9.27 4.26
N VAL A 15 -2.76 -9.89 5.36
CA VAL A 15 -1.41 -9.76 5.91
C VAL A 15 -0.62 -11.04 5.66
N LEU A 16 0.55 -10.89 5.03
CA LEU A 16 1.55 -11.96 4.93
C LEU A 16 2.57 -11.80 6.06
N THR A 17 2.66 -12.81 6.93
CA THR A 17 3.61 -12.82 8.06
C THR A 17 4.89 -13.59 7.73
N SER A 18 4.79 -14.61 6.87
CA SER A 18 5.90 -15.45 6.40
C SER A 18 5.49 -16.16 5.12
N THR A 19 6.42 -16.54 4.25
CA THR A 19 6.12 -17.31 3.04
C THR A 19 5.83 -18.80 3.28
N SER A 20 6.03 -19.29 4.52
CA SER A 20 5.71 -20.67 4.92
C SER A 20 4.24 -20.87 5.33
N GLN A 21 3.47 -19.79 5.43
CA GLN A 21 2.05 -19.80 5.79
C GLN A 21 1.26 -18.91 4.82
N PRO A 22 -0.01 -19.24 4.52
CA PRO A 22 -0.83 -18.39 3.66
C PRO A 22 -1.08 -17.01 4.31
N PRO A 23 -1.33 -15.95 3.51
CA PRO A 23 -1.79 -14.67 4.02
C PRO A 23 -3.12 -14.81 4.78
N GLU A 24 -3.29 -14.02 5.84
CA GLU A 24 -4.49 -14.04 6.69
C GLU A 24 -5.18 -12.68 6.69
N VAL A 25 -6.51 -12.68 6.71
CA VAL A 25 -7.27 -11.45 6.94
C VAL A 25 -7.14 -11.06 8.41
N LYS A 26 -6.58 -9.89 8.69
CA LYS A 26 -6.40 -9.34 10.04
C LYS A 26 -7.06 -7.98 10.17
N THR A 27 -7.55 -7.67 11.37
CA THR A 27 -7.97 -6.31 11.74
C THR A 27 -6.75 -5.54 12.22
N ILE A 28 -6.38 -4.46 11.53
CA ILE A 28 -5.22 -3.62 11.81
C ILE A 28 -5.64 -2.15 12.01
N LEU A 29 -4.76 -1.33 12.57
CA LEU A 29 -5.00 0.12 12.68
C LEU A 29 -5.09 0.76 11.30
N THR A 30 -6.04 1.67 11.12
CA THR A 30 -6.15 2.43 9.87
C THR A 30 -5.02 3.45 9.79
N PRO A 31 -4.25 3.46 8.70
CA PRO A 31 -3.16 4.41 8.55
C PRO A 31 -3.70 5.83 8.49
N GLN A 32 -2.96 6.76 9.10
CA GLN A 32 -3.28 8.18 9.04
C GLN A 32 -2.54 8.86 7.89
N PRO A 33 -3.16 9.84 7.22
CA PRO A 33 -2.47 10.62 6.21
C PRO A 33 -1.36 11.47 6.85
N GLY A 34 -0.17 11.44 6.27
CA GLY A 34 0.91 12.39 6.51
C GLY A 34 1.27 13.14 5.23
N CYS A 35 2.30 13.99 5.29
CA CYS A 35 2.79 14.69 4.11
C CYS A 35 3.14 13.69 2.99
N GLY A 36 2.73 14.01 1.77
CA GLY A 36 2.97 13.24 0.57
C GLY A 36 2.20 11.91 0.50
N SER A 37 1.09 11.78 1.23
CA SER A 37 0.28 10.58 1.22
C SER A 37 -1.22 10.86 1.06
N ALA A 38 -1.95 9.89 0.53
CA ALA A 38 -3.39 9.80 0.66
C ALA A 38 -3.77 8.46 1.27
N ILE A 39 -4.88 8.45 2.01
CA ILE A 39 -5.55 7.21 2.40
C ILE A 39 -6.62 6.93 1.37
N VAL A 40 -6.56 5.78 0.73
CA VAL A 40 -7.49 5.35 -0.31
C VAL A 40 -8.31 4.18 0.22
N ARG A 41 -9.64 4.31 0.19
CA ARG A 41 -10.56 3.20 0.43
C ARG A 41 -10.65 2.35 -0.83
N GLY A 42 -10.26 1.08 -0.73
CA GLY A 42 -10.24 0.17 -1.88
C GLY A 42 -11.63 -0.17 -2.41
N GLU A 43 -11.79 -0.17 -3.73
CA GLU A 43 -13.00 -0.59 -4.46
C GLU A 43 -12.72 -1.84 -5.30
N ALA A 44 -11.52 -1.91 -5.89
CA ALA A 44 -11.03 -3.07 -6.61
C ALA A 44 -9.51 -3.18 -6.46
N ALA A 45 -8.99 -4.40 -6.39
CA ALA A 45 -7.55 -4.67 -6.39
C ALA A 45 -7.24 -5.72 -7.46
N ASN A 46 -6.14 -5.55 -8.19
CA ASN A 46 -5.74 -6.53 -9.19
C ASN A 46 -5.01 -7.71 -8.53
N ILE A 47 -5.12 -8.90 -9.14
CA ILE A 47 -4.30 -10.06 -8.78
C ILE A 47 -3.38 -10.34 -9.96
N ILE A 48 -2.07 -10.33 -9.71
CA ILE A 48 -1.08 -10.66 -10.74
C ILE A 48 -0.95 -12.18 -10.86
N SER A 49 -0.69 -12.69 -12.07
CA SER A 49 -0.72 -14.13 -12.38
C SER A 49 0.21 -14.99 -11.52
N TYR A 50 1.27 -14.40 -10.98
CA TYR A 50 2.29 -15.06 -10.16
C TYR A 50 2.28 -14.64 -8.67
N SER A 51 1.20 -14.01 -8.18
CA SER A 51 1.08 -13.64 -6.76
C SER A 51 1.25 -14.85 -5.83
N LYS A 52 0.71 -16.01 -6.22
CA LYS A 52 0.80 -17.25 -5.45
C LYS A 52 2.26 -17.64 -5.21
N ASP A 53 3.06 -17.62 -6.27
CA ASP A 53 4.47 -18.04 -6.21
C ASP A 53 5.31 -17.07 -5.37
N MET A 54 4.98 -15.79 -5.34
CA MET A 54 5.65 -14.85 -4.46
C MET A 54 5.34 -15.10 -2.98
N TYR A 55 4.05 -15.29 -2.66
CA TYR A 55 3.60 -15.36 -1.27
C TYR A 55 3.77 -16.75 -0.64
N ASN A 56 4.04 -17.80 -1.42
CA ASN A 56 4.43 -19.13 -0.93
C ASN A 56 5.96 -19.37 -0.97
N GLY A 57 6.74 -18.38 -1.41
CA GLY A 57 8.20 -18.47 -1.47
C GLY A 57 8.80 -19.18 -2.69
N THR A 58 8.00 -19.73 -3.61
CA THR A 58 8.49 -20.29 -4.88
C THR A 58 9.27 -19.25 -5.69
N ARG A 59 8.77 -18.01 -5.73
CA ARG A 59 9.41 -16.84 -6.33
C ARG A 59 9.95 -15.94 -5.22
N ASN A 60 11.20 -16.18 -4.85
CA ASN A 60 11.83 -15.53 -3.70
C ASN A 60 12.31 -14.09 -4.00
N TYR A 61 11.36 -13.16 -4.10
CA TYR A 61 11.68 -11.74 -4.15
C TYR A 61 11.90 -11.16 -2.76
N PRO A 62 12.90 -10.27 -2.58
CA PRO A 62 13.07 -9.61 -1.30
C PRO A 62 11.97 -8.57 -1.11
N PHE A 63 11.24 -8.69 0.00
CA PHE A 63 10.32 -7.70 0.54
C PHE A 63 10.25 -7.87 2.07
N PRO A 64 9.95 -6.82 2.84
CA PRO A 64 9.76 -6.95 4.28
C PRO A 64 8.52 -7.79 4.61
N MET A 65 8.62 -8.59 5.67
CA MET A 65 7.48 -9.21 6.34
C MET A 65 7.54 -8.86 7.84
N PRO A 66 6.41 -8.65 8.52
CA PRO A 66 5.04 -8.72 8.00
C PRO A 66 4.63 -7.49 7.17
N LEU A 67 3.78 -7.70 6.17
CA LEU A 67 3.21 -6.65 5.33
C LEU A 67 1.77 -6.95 4.90
N VAL A 68 1.01 -5.90 4.60
CA VAL A 68 -0.23 -6.02 3.80
C VAL A 68 0.16 -6.27 2.36
N ILE A 69 -0.38 -7.34 1.77
CA ILE A 69 -0.07 -7.70 0.39
C ILE A 69 -0.91 -6.92 -0.63
N GLY A 70 -0.58 -7.04 -1.92
CA GLY A 70 -1.32 -6.43 -3.03
C GLY A 70 -0.50 -5.49 -3.89
N THR A 71 -1.03 -5.10 -5.04
CA THR A 71 -0.33 -4.27 -6.04
C THR A 71 -1.15 -3.05 -6.40
N SER A 72 -1.48 -2.85 -7.67
CA SER A 72 -2.38 -1.80 -8.13
C SER A 72 -3.85 -2.03 -7.74
N GLY A 73 -4.65 -1.00 -7.93
CA GLY A 73 -6.08 -1.07 -7.64
C GLY A 73 -6.79 0.22 -8.00
N LEU A 74 -8.10 0.23 -7.74
CA LEU A 74 -8.95 1.40 -7.82
C LEU A 74 -9.55 1.65 -6.44
N GLY A 75 -9.70 2.91 -6.09
CA GLY A 75 -10.31 3.27 -4.82
C GLY A 75 -10.71 4.72 -4.78
N ARG A 76 -11.36 5.12 -3.69
CA ARG A 76 -11.74 6.50 -3.43
C ARG A 76 -10.88 7.09 -2.34
N VAL A 77 -10.43 8.32 -2.53
CA VAL A 77 -9.69 9.05 -1.50
C VAL A 77 -10.56 9.16 -0.25
N ALA A 78 -10.10 8.60 0.86
CA ALA A 78 -10.75 8.68 2.16
C ALA A 78 -10.21 9.85 2.98
N ALA A 79 -8.89 10.08 2.91
CA ALA A 79 -8.23 11.22 3.54
C ALA A 79 -6.96 11.61 2.75
N ILE A 80 -6.48 12.84 2.92
CA ILE A 80 -5.30 13.37 2.22
C ILE A 80 -4.31 13.98 3.21
N GLY A 81 -3.03 13.93 2.87
CA GLY A 81 -1.97 14.65 3.57
C GLY A 81 -2.18 16.17 3.50
N PRO A 82 -1.63 16.92 4.45
CA PRO A 82 -1.81 18.38 4.53
C PRO A 82 -1.18 19.14 3.35
N ASP A 83 -0.28 18.50 2.59
CA ASP A 83 0.40 19.05 1.41
C ASP A 83 -0.26 18.65 0.08
N ALA A 84 -1.39 17.94 0.10
CA ALA A 84 -2.13 17.56 -1.10
C ALA A 84 -2.89 18.76 -1.69
N VAL A 85 -2.59 19.11 -2.95
CA VAL A 85 -3.17 20.30 -3.61
C VAL A 85 -4.24 19.98 -4.65
N LEU A 86 -4.30 18.74 -5.14
CA LEU A 86 -5.20 18.34 -6.23
C LEU A 86 -6.31 17.39 -5.76
N LEU A 87 -5.94 16.37 -4.97
CA LEU A 87 -6.84 15.30 -4.56
C LEU A 87 -7.86 15.78 -3.53
N LYS A 88 -9.06 15.22 -3.59
CA LYS A 88 -10.16 15.51 -2.64
C LYS A 88 -10.78 14.21 -2.14
N PRO A 89 -11.22 14.14 -0.87
CA PRO A 89 -12.01 13.02 -0.39
C PRO A 89 -13.19 12.69 -1.33
N GLY A 90 -13.44 11.40 -1.57
CA GLY A 90 -14.45 10.87 -2.48
C GLY A 90 -14.00 10.69 -3.94
N GLN A 91 -12.91 11.33 -4.35
CA GLN A 91 -12.38 11.22 -5.72
C GLN A 91 -11.92 9.79 -6.03
N LEU A 92 -12.36 9.25 -7.18
CA LEU A 92 -11.89 7.96 -7.69
C LEU A 92 -10.46 8.11 -8.21
N VAL A 93 -9.57 7.23 -7.76
CA VAL A 93 -8.14 7.23 -8.10
C VAL A 93 -7.66 5.82 -8.45
N PHE A 94 -6.61 5.78 -9.26
CA PHE A 94 -5.83 4.57 -9.51
C PHE A 94 -4.66 4.49 -8.54
N ILE A 95 -4.46 3.33 -7.93
CA ILE A 95 -3.29 3.01 -7.11
C ILE A 95 -2.23 2.43 -8.04
N ASP A 96 -1.16 3.18 -8.28
CA ASP A 96 0.02 2.69 -8.99
C ASP A 96 0.88 1.83 -8.04
N CYS A 97 1.30 0.65 -8.50
CA CYS A 97 2.20 -0.21 -7.74
C CYS A 97 3.66 0.29 -7.77
N PHE A 98 4.00 1.16 -8.71
CA PHE A 98 5.33 1.72 -8.86
C PHE A 98 5.56 2.90 -7.92
N VAL A 99 6.36 2.72 -6.87
CA VAL A 99 6.66 3.76 -5.89
C VAL A 99 8.09 4.28 -6.09
N ARG A 100 8.26 5.60 -6.08
CA ARG A 100 9.55 6.31 -6.18
C ARG A 100 9.80 7.18 -4.96
N GLY A 101 11.06 7.41 -4.63
CA GLY A 101 11.48 8.44 -3.69
C GLY A 101 11.15 9.82 -4.26
N ARG A 102 10.60 10.70 -3.41
CA ARG A 102 10.33 12.10 -3.77
C ARG A 102 11.63 12.90 -3.93
N ASP A 103 12.66 12.50 -3.18
CA ASP A 103 14.00 13.09 -3.14
C ASP A 103 15.02 12.36 -4.03
N ASP A 104 14.70 11.16 -4.51
CA ASP A 104 15.52 10.38 -5.44
C ASP A 104 14.62 9.51 -6.35
N PRO A 105 14.40 9.89 -7.63
CA PRO A 105 13.55 9.13 -8.54
C PRO A 105 14.11 7.75 -8.90
N ASN A 106 15.42 7.51 -8.66
CA ASN A 106 16.03 6.19 -8.86
C ASN A 106 15.81 5.26 -7.65
N ALA A 107 15.41 5.79 -6.50
CA ALA A 107 15.00 4.99 -5.35
C ALA A 107 13.55 4.50 -5.57
N ALA A 108 13.39 3.45 -6.37
CA ALA A 108 12.09 2.92 -6.75
C ALA A 108 11.90 1.44 -6.41
N PHE A 109 10.65 1.03 -6.20
CA PHE A 109 10.27 -0.36 -5.93
C PHE A 109 8.82 -0.63 -6.39
N LEU A 110 8.41 -1.89 -6.33
CA LEU A 110 7.05 -2.31 -6.67
C LEU A 110 6.33 -2.79 -5.39
N LEU A 111 5.20 -2.15 -5.06
CA LEU A 111 4.40 -2.45 -3.86
C LEU A 111 4.11 -3.95 -3.75
N SER A 112 4.46 -4.54 -2.60
CA SER A 112 4.34 -5.97 -2.28
C SER A 112 5.02 -6.96 -3.25
N ILE A 113 5.73 -6.49 -4.28
CA ILE A 113 6.43 -7.36 -5.23
C ILE A 113 7.90 -7.52 -4.88
N HIS A 114 8.63 -6.41 -4.79
CA HIS A 114 10.07 -6.42 -4.65
C HIS A 114 10.58 -5.07 -4.14
N GLU A 115 11.44 -5.08 -3.11
CA GLU A 115 12.06 -3.89 -2.52
C GLU A 115 13.20 -3.26 -3.37
N SER A 116 13.41 -3.79 -4.57
CA SER A 116 14.54 -3.44 -5.45
C SER A 116 15.91 -3.77 -4.80
N HIS A 117 17.00 -3.42 -5.48
CA HIS A 117 18.36 -3.80 -5.08
C HIS A 117 19.16 -2.68 -4.40
N THR A 118 18.57 -1.49 -4.22
CA THR A 118 19.28 -0.33 -3.65
C THR A 118 18.99 -0.16 -2.16
N LYS A 119 19.95 0.38 -1.39
CA LYS A 119 19.71 0.71 0.02
C LYS A 119 18.58 1.75 0.19
N ARG A 120 18.41 2.66 -0.78
CA ARG A 120 17.40 3.72 -0.74
C ARG A 120 15.99 3.20 -0.99
N SER A 121 15.80 2.35 -2.00
CA SER A 121 14.50 1.70 -2.26
C SER A 121 14.06 0.83 -1.08
N LYS A 122 15.00 0.08 -0.48
CA LYS A 122 14.76 -0.72 0.74
C LYS A 122 14.34 0.15 1.91
N LYS A 123 15.06 1.26 2.17
CA LYS A 123 14.68 2.23 3.22
C LYS A 123 13.27 2.76 2.99
N LEU A 124 12.94 3.10 1.75
CA LEU A 124 11.66 3.68 1.36
C LEU A 124 10.50 2.69 1.58
N MET A 125 10.61 1.47 1.07
CA MET A 125 9.60 0.42 1.23
C MET A 125 9.45 0.00 2.69
N ARG A 126 10.56 -0.33 3.38
CA ARG A 126 10.52 -0.84 4.76
C ARG A 126 10.08 0.22 5.77
N GLY A 127 10.31 1.49 5.45
CA GLY A 127 9.88 2.62 6.26
C GLY A 127 8.43 3.01 5.99
N GLN A 128 8.22 3.91 5.03
CA GLN A 128 6.93 4.59 4.88
C GLN A 128 5.89 3.86 4.04
N TRP A 129 6.33 2.96 3.14
CA TRP A 129 5.49 2.43 2.06
C TRP A 129 5.52 0.90 2.00
N LYS A 130 5.33 0.27 3.16
CA LYS A 130 5.40 -1.19 3.32
C LYS A 130 4.12 -1.90 2.91
N ASP A 131 2.99 -1.32 3.31
CA ASP A 131 1.66 -1.96 3.26
C ASP A 131 0.92 -1.55 1.98
N ALA A 132 0.41 -2.54 1.24
CA ALA A 132 -0.14 -2.36 -0.10
C ALA A 132 -1.68 -2.39 -0.14
N SER A 133 -2.25 -2.77 -1.29
CA SER A 133 -3.65 -2.50 -1.64
C SER A 133 -4.68 -3.55 -1.22
N TYR A 134 -4.30 -4.73 -0.71
CA TYR A 134 -5.27 -5.72 -0.22
C TYR A 134 -5.73 -5.40 1.21
N ALA A 135 -6.21 -4.17 1.37
CA ALA A 135 -6.73 -3.59 2.59
C ALA A 135 -7.96 -2.73 2.26
N GLU A 136 -8.88 -2.62 3.21
CA GLU A 136 -10.00 -1.69 3.08
C GLU A 136 -9.52 -0.23 2.98
N TYR A 137 -8.40 0.12 3.63
CA TYR A 137 -7.77 1.44 3.57
C TYR A 137 -6.25 1.33 3.39
N ALA A 138 -5.74 1.82 2.27
CA ALA A 138 -4.32 1.82 1.95
C ALA A 138 -3.73 3.23 1.99
N LYS A 139 -2.53 3.38 2.59
CA LYS A 139 -1.77 4.63 2.55
C LYS A 139 -0.85 4.62 1.33
N ILE A 140 -1.13 5.49 0.37
CA ILE A 140 -0.47 5.53 -0.94
C ILE A 140 0.27 6.87 -1.10
N PRO A 141 1.47 6.89 -1.71
CA PRO A 141 2.19 8.13 -2.00
C PRO A 141 1.46 9.01 -3.01
N LEU A 142 1.64 10.33 -2.87
CA LEU A 142 1.26 11.35 -3.85
C LEU A 142 2.38 11.62 -4.83
#